data_AF-A0A529VL69-F1
#
_entry.id   AF-A0A529VL69-F1
#
_cell.length_a   1.000
_cell.length_b   1.000
_cell.length_c   1.000
_cell.angle_alpha   90.00
_cell.angle_beta   90.00
_cell.angle_gamma   90.00
#
_symmetry.space_group_name_H-M   'P 1'
#
loop_
_entity.id
_entity.type
_entity.pdbx_description
1 polymer ?
#
loop_
_entity_poly.entity_id
_entity_poly.type
_entity_poly.pdbx_seq_one_letter_code
_entity_poly.pdbx_strand_id
1 'polypeptide(L)' 'MIKTVDRLLDHLTMYRLVLYYLMTLLGAALVLSAAGLVPHDPVELAFTTGLVLAAGWIANRVFARIFEVPANSESVYI' A
#
# COMPACT_ATOMS: atom_id res chain seq x y z
N MET A 1 14.64 13.86 19.79
CA MET A 1 14.18 12.50 19.46
C MET A 1 13.05 12.15 20.40
N ILE A 2 11.83 12.03 19.89
CA ILE A 2 10.65 11.74 20.72
C ILE A 2 10.71 10.24 21.04
N LYS A 3 11.22 9.89 22.24
CA LYS A 3 11.49 8.50 22.66
C LYS A 3 10.28 7.55 22.49
N THR A 4 9.07 8.09 22.54
CA THR A 4 7.82 7.37 22.34
C THR A 4 7.62 6.94 20.88
N VAL A 5 7.98 7.80 19.92
CA VAL A 5 7.86 7.51 18.49
C VAL A 5 8.88 6.46 18.08
N ASP A 6 10.13 6.57 18.54
CA ASP A 6 11.17 5.53 18.32
C ASP A 6 10.70 4.17 18.82
N ARG A 7 10.21 4.10 20.06
CA ARG A 7 9.74 2.84 20.63
C ARG A 7 8.58 2.23 19.83
N LEU A 8 7.70 3.04 19.27
CA LEU A 8 6.62 2.58 18.40
C LEU A 8 7.17 2.07 17.06
N LEU A 9 8.10 2.81 16.44
CA LEU A 9 8.71 2.47 15.16
C LEU A 9 9.57 1.22 15.24
N ASP A 10 10.29 1.00 16.35
CA ASP A 10 11.11 -0.20 16.57
C ASP A 10 10.27 -1.50 16.58
N HIS A 11 8.98 -1.40 16.85
CA HIS A 11 8.06 -2.54 16.85
C HIS A 11 7.32 -2.72 15.50
N LEU A 12 7.52 -1.81 14.54
CA LEU A 12 6.90 -1.85 13.22
C LEU A 12 7.97 -2.06 12.16
N THR A 13 7.76 -3.03 11.27
CA THR A 13 8.64 -3.19 10.11
C THR A 13 8.53 -1.94 9.22
N MET A 14 9.63 -1.55 8.58
CA MET A 14 9.64 -0.46 7.58
C MET A 14 8.53 -0.62 6.53
N TYR A 15 8.25 -1.87 6.12
CA TYR A 15 7.17 -2.20 5.20
C TYR A 15 5.79 -1.82 5.78
N ARG A 16 5.49 -2.20 7.02
CA ARG A 16 4.19 -1.87 7.64
C ARG A 16 3.98 -0.38 7.80
N LEU A 17 5.04 0.36 8.13
CA LEU A 17 4.98 1.82 8.25
C LEU A 17 4.60 2.47 6.90
N VAL A 18 5.30 2.08 5.83
CA VAL A 18 5.02 2.59 4.49
C VAL A 18 3.63 2.18 4.01
N LEU A 19 3.20 0.95 4.31
CA LEU A 19 1.84 0.49 3.99
C LEU A 19 0.76 1.35 4.66
N TYR A 20 0.89 1.64 5.95
CA TYR A 20 -0.06 2.50 6.66
C TYR A 20 -0.07 3.92 6.12
N TYR A 21 1.10 4.44 5.72
CA TYR A 21 1.21 5.73 5.08
C TYR A 21 0.46 5.76 3.74
N LEU A 22 0.69 4.76 2.87
CA LEU A 22 0.01 4.64 1.58
C LEU A 22 -1.50 4.46 1.75
N MET A 23 -1.94 3.62 2.69
CA MET A 23 -3.38 3.45 2.99
C MET A 23 -4.01 4.76 3.48
N THR A 24 -3.30 5.53 4.30
CA THR A 24 -3.78 6.83 4.79
C THR A 24 -3.93 7.83 3.65
N LEU A 25 -2.93 7.92 2.76
CA LEU A 25 -2.99 8.77 1.58
C LEU A 25 -4.11 8.37 0.63
N LEU A 26 -4.25 7.08 0.37
CA LEU A 26 -5.31 6.56 -0.49
C LEU A 26 -6.70 6.85 0.09
N GLY A 27 -6.88 6.60 1.40
CA GLY A 27 -8.13 6.92 2.10
C GLY A 27 -8.43 8.41 2.05
N ALA A 28 -7.45 9.27 2.29
CA ALA A 28 -7.60 10.72 2.17
C ALA A 28 -7.97 11.12 0.74
N ALA A 29 -7.30 10.58 -0.28
CA ALA A 29 -7.58 10.84 -1.68
C ALA A 29 -9.02 10.41 -2.07
N LEU A 30 -9.50 9.26 -1.57
CA LEU A 30 -10.88 8.81 -1.77
C LEU A 30 -11.90 9.74 -1.10
N VAL A 31 -11.64 10.18 0.14
CA VAL A 31 -12.53 11.11 0.85
C VAL A 31 -12.56 12.47 0.16
N LEU A 32 -11.41 13.00 -0.23
CA LEU A 32 -11.31 14.30 -0.90
C LEU A 32 -11.90 14.26 -2.32
N SER A 33 -11.71 13.17 -3.07
CA SER A 33 -12.35 12.98 -4.38
C SER A 33 -13.87 12.84 -4.27
N ALA A 34 -14.37 12.07 -3.30
CA ALA A 34 -15.81 11.97 -3.02
C ALA A 34 -16.43 13.32 -2.61
N ALA A 35 -15.66 14.18 -1.93
CA ALA A 35 -16.06 15.54 -1.60
C ALA A 35 -15.92 16.54 -2.77
N GLY A 36 -15.41 16.10 -3.93
CA GLY A 36 -15.18 16.95 -5.11
C GLY A 36 -14.04 17.97 -4.94
N LEU A 37 -13.21 17.81 -3.90
CA LEU A 37 -12.09 18.72 -3.59
C LEU A 37 -10.84 18.43 -4.41
N VAL A 38 -10.78 17.26 -5.06
CA VAL A 38 -9.66 16.80 -5.88
C VAL A 38 -10.19 16.39 -7.25
N PRO A 39 -9.48 16.70 -8.36
CA PRO A 39 -9.90 16.38 -9.72
C PRO A 39 -9.64 14.91 -10.08
N HIS A 40 -10.11 13.99 -9.24
CA HIS A 40 -10.09 12.55 -9.48
C HIS A 40 -11.46 11.97 -9.21
N ASP A 41 -11.92 11.07 -10.08
CA ASP A 41 -13.12 10.29 -9.82
C ASP A 41 -12.78 9.21 -8.76
N PRO A 42 -13.52 9.14 -7.64
CA PRO A 42 -13.27 8.14 -6.60
C PRO A 42 -13.40 6.70 -7.12
N VAL A 43 -14.23 6.44 -8.13
CA VAL A 43 -14.42 5.12 -8.74
C VAL A 43 -13.19 4.74 -9.56
N GLU A 44 -12.67 5.66 -10.38
CA GLU A 44 -11.44 5.43 -11.15
C GLU A 44 -10.24 5.21 -10.22
N LEU A 45 -10.15 5.98 -9.13
CA LEU A 45 -9.09 5.84 -8.13
C LEU A 45 -9.16 4.49 -7.40
N ALA A 46 -10.36 4.03 -7.04
CA ALA A 46 -10.55 2.72 -6.43
C ALA A 46 -10.22 1.58 -7.41
N PHE A 47 -10.66 1.70 -8.67
CA PHE A 47 -10.39 0.70 -9.70
C PHE A 47 -8.91 0.57 -10.01
N THR A 48 -8.21 1.69 -10.22
CA THR A 48 -6.77 1.71 -10.51
C THR A 48 -5.95 1.17 -9.35
N THR A 49 -6.32 1.49 -8.11
CA THR A 49 -5.70 0.89 -6.91
C THR A 49 -5.86 -0.62 -6.91
N GLY A 50 -7.08 -1.13 -7.12
CA GLY A 50 -7.33 -2.57 -7.19
C GLY A 50 -6.52 -3.25 -8.31
N LEU A 51 -6.42 -2.60 -9.47
CA LEU A 51 -5.65 -3.08 -10.61
C LEU A 51 -4.15 -3.20 -10.27
N VAL A 52 -3.57 -2.17 -9.63
CA VAL A 52 -2.15 -2.17 -9.24
C VAL A 52 -1.88 -3.25 -8.19
N LEU A 53 -2.74 -3.40 -7.17
CA LEU A 53 -2.60 -4.46 -6.16
C LEU A 53 -2.71 -5.85 -6.77
N ALA A 54 -3.66 -6.06 -7.70
CA ALA A 54 -3.81 -7.33 -8.40
C ALA A 54 -2.57 -7.62 -9.26
N ALA A 55 -2.07 -6.64 -10.02
CA ALA A 55 -0.88 -6.78 -10.84
C ALA A 55 0.36 -7.09 -9.98
N GLY A 56 0.55 -6.38 -8.86
CA GLY A 56 1.64 -6.62 -7.91
C GLY A 56 1.58 -8.01 -7.29
N TRP A 57 0.38 -8.46 -6.89
CA TRP A 57 0.18 -9.81 -6.36
C TRP A 57 0.49 -10.90 -7.39
N ILE A 58 0.01 -10.75 -8.63
CA ILE A 58 0.30 -11.68 -9.73
C ILE A 58 1.79 -11.72 -10.01
N ALA A 59 2.43 -10.55 -10.17
CA ALA A 59 3.86 -10.46 -10.45
C ALA A 59 4.69 -11.14 -9.35
N ASN A 60 4.43 -10.83 -8.07
CA ASN A 60 5.12 -11.45 -6.94
C ASN A 60 4.94 -12.98 -6.95
N ARG A 61 3.73 -13.47 -7.23
CA ARG A 61 3.45 -14.90 -7.28
C ARG A 61 4.12 -15.60 -8.46
N VAL A 62 4.15 -14.95 -9.63
CA VAL A 62 4.82 -15.45 -10.83
C VAL A 62 6.32 -15.54 -10.59
N PHE A 63 6.95 -14.50 -10.08
CA PHE A 63 8.39 -14.50 -9.81
C PHE A 63 8.77 -15.48 -8.69
N ALA A 64 7.99 -15.58 -7.63
CA ALA A 64 8.21 -16.58 -6.58
C ALA A 64 8.19 -18.02 -7.14
N ARG A 65 7.32 -18.30 -8.13
CA ARG A 65 7.28 -19.60 -8.80
C ARG A 65 8.43 -19.81 -9.78
N ILE A 66 8.82 -18.79 -10.55
CA ILE A 66 9.90 -18.90 -11.53
C ILE A 66 11.26 -19.06 -10.84
N PHE A 67 11.50 -18.32 -9.76
CA PHE A 67 12.77 -18.32 -9.05
C PHE A 67 12.84 -19.30 -7.88
N GLU A 68 11.77 -20.05 -7.60
CA GLU A 68 11.67 -21.00 -6.47
C GLU A 68 11.97 -20.36 -5.09
N VAL A 69 11.72 -19.06 -4.94
CA VAL A 69 11.91 -18.29 -3.71
C VAL A 69 10.57 -18.14 -3.00
N PRO A 70 10.51 -18.19 -1.64
CA PRO A 70 9.29 -17.87 -0.92
C PRO A 70 8.74 -16.50 -1.32
N ALA A 71 7.45 -16.44 -1.66
CA ALA A 71 6.79 -15.19 -2.00
C ALA A 71 6.81 -14.25 -0.79
N ASN A 72 7.30 -13.01 -0.98
CA ASN A 72 7.25 -12.02 0.10
C ASN A 72 5.83 -11.45 0.19
N SER A 73 5.13 -11.78 1.27
CA SER A 73 3.77 -11.31 1.54
C SER A 73 3.71 -9.80 1.75
N GLU A 74 4.78 -9.15 2.21
CA GLU A 74 4.79 -7.71 2.51
C GLU A 74 4.99 -6.85 1.24
N SER A 75 5.73 -7.35 0.23
CA SER A 75 5.99 -6.64 -1.05
C SER A 75 4.78 -6.58 -1.98
N VAL A 76 3.69 -7.27 -1.68
CA VAL A 76 2.47 -7.18 -2.51
C VAL A 76 1.75 -5.85 -2.31
N TYR A 77 1.92 -5.25 -1.13
CA TYR A 77 1.10 -4.12 -0.68
C TYR A 77 1.81 -2.76 -0.79
N ILE A 78 3.07 -2.74 -1.23
CA ILE A 78 3.94 -1.55 -1.38
C ILE A 78 4.55 -1.57 -2.77
#